data_AF-A0A969TIG6-F1
#
_entry.id   AF-A0A969TIG6-F1
#
_cell.length_a   1.000
_cell.length_b   1.000
_cell.length_c   1.000
_cell.angle_alpha   90.00
_cell.angle_beta   90.00
_cell.angle_gamma   90.00
#
_symmetry.space_group_name_H-M   'P 1'
#
loop_
_entity.id
_entity.type
_entity.pdbx_description
1 polymer ?
#
loop_
_entity_poly.entity_id
_entity_poly.type
_entity_poly.pdbx_seq_one_letter_code
_entity_poly.pdbx_strand_id
1 'polypeptide(L)'
;MSTYYVDKTTGTSADTLLMAGFADFLNRLHGKSIYGNQSLVIEDCGPYWQIGCDTVTLTDENLEQVMPFDLLKLLVTQKQREKLGADLEHIFDYDAEQARRATFTAQKADLPSRYRAPGAEMVSSDPVEQERLNQIMGNQPDPDLPLFAAINQMKVAGSYNDLVQRWHVLMANPLLFRGMIRLLLQLFGSTPNPLEETEQQFAALIKSQKGLKPDATLLQIVNPTTGKGINRTKADSLALGGVDGCWLFELLKFAGFLHWHCPNAFRIVMTVRRMCCGRGCCTMSICKGLCGTFGRFCGRHRRLSWMCWRRCIWRRC
;
A
#
# COMPACT_ATOMS: atom_id res chain seq x y z
N MET A 1 -23.77 8.05 2.27
CA MET A 1 -22.58 7.88 3.12
C MET A 1 -22.52 6.43 3.52
N SER A 2 -21.61 5.71 2.88
CA SER A 2 -21.34 4.30 3.18
C SER A 2 -20.25 4.24 4.24
N THR A 3 -20.38 3.33 5.20
CA THR A 3 -19.37 3.12 6.24
C THR A 3 -18.91 1.67 6.18
N TYR A 4 -17.59 1.48 6.22
CA TYR A 4 -16.96 0.18 6.23
C TYR A 4 -16.06 0.02 7.45
N TYR A 5 -15.77 -1.23 7.81
CA TYR A 5 -15.05 -1.61 9.01
C TYR A 5 -13.95 -2.62 8.68
N VAL A 6 -12.73 -2.38 9.16
CA VAL A 6 -11.60 -3.32 9.04
C VAL A 6 -11.12 -3.70 10.43
N ASP A 7 -11.39 -4.93 10.83
CA ASP A 7 -11.03 -5.46 12.15
C ASP A 7 -9.52 -5.65 12.31
N LYS A 8 -9.01 -5.42 13.52
CA LYS A 8 -7.60 -5.62 13.88
C LYS A 8 -7.40 -7.04 14.42
N THR A 9 -7.41 -8.02 13.54
CA THR A 9 -7.38 -9.44 13.91
C THR A 9 -6.00 -9.93 14.34
N THR A 10 -4.92 -9.37 13.76
CA THR A 10 -3.55 -9.81 14.07
C THR A 10 -2.90 -8.98 15.17
N GLY A 11 -3.33 -7.74 15.37
CA GLY A 11 -2.69 -6.77 16.26
C GLY A 11 -1.35 -6.25 15.71
N THR A 12 -1.14 -6.33 14.40
CA THR A 12 0.14 -6.01 13.74
C THR A 12 -0.03 -4.96 12.65
N SER A 13 1.07 -4.56 12.00
CA SER A 13 0.99 -3.66 10.85
C SER A 13 0.23 -4.28 9.67
N ALA A 14 0.04 -5.60 9.62
CA ALA A 14 -0.76 -6.25 8.58
C ALA A 14 -2.21 -5.73 8.57
N ASP A 15 -2.80 -5.46 9.74
CA ASP A 15 -4.15 -4.92 9.85
C ASP A 15 -4.21 -3.48 9.31
N THR A 16 -3.18 -2.68 9.59
CA THR A 16 -3.06 -1.31 9.04
C THR A 16 -2.89 -1.32 7.52
N LEU A 17 -2.07 -2.24 7.00
CA LEU A 17 -1.87 -2.39 5.56
C LEU A 17 -3.13 -2.88 4.85
N LEU A 18 -3.87 -3.81 5.46
CA LEU A 18 -5.15 -4.28 4.93
C LEU A 18 -6.16 -3.14 4.86
N MET A 19 -6.30 -2.35 5.94
CA MET A 19 -7.15 -1.17 5.98
C MET A 19 -6.75 -0.16 4.89
N ALA A 20 -5.47 0.18 4.79
CA ALA A 20 -4.97 1.14 3.82
C ALA A 20 -5.21 0.67 2.37
N GLY A 21 -5.02 -0.63 2.12
CA GLY A 21 -5.27 -1.24 0.83
C GLY A 21 -6.73 -1.26 0.44
N PHE A 22 -7.61 -1.54 1.40
CA PHE A 22 -9.04 -1.49 1.16
C PHE A 22 -9.52 -0.04 0.91
N ALA A 23 -8.95 0.95 1.61
CA ALA A 23 -9.20 2.36 1.32
C ALA A 23 -8.73 2.77 -0.09
N ASP A 24 -7.54 2.34 -0.54
CA ASP A 24 -7.09 2.57 -1.92
C ASP A 24 -8.00 1.87 -2.94
N PHE A 25 -8.44 0.65 -2.64
CA PHE A 25 -9.42 -0.07 -3.46
C PHE A 25 -10.74 0.70 -3.59
N LEU A 26 -11.31 1.22 -2.49
CA LEU A 26 -12.50 2.07 -2.51
C LEU A 26 -12.28 3.35 -3.32
N ASN A 27 -11.12 3.98 -3.16
CA ASN A 27 -10.74 5.17 -3.94
C ASN A 27 -10.70 4.88 -5.44
N ARG A 28 -10.15 3.74 -5.87
CA ARG A 28 -10.11 3.36 -7.30
C ARG A 28 -11.48 2.98 -7.83
N LEU A 29 -12.24 2.24 -7.02
CA LEU A 29 -13.60 1.83 -7.33
C LEU A 29 -14.50 3.05 -7.59
N HIS A 30 -14.36 4.11 -6.79
CA HIS A 30 -15.12 5.34 -6.97
C HIS A 30 -14.45 6.37 -7.90
N GLY A 31 -13.12 6.41 -7.98
CA GLY A 31 -12.36 7.34 -8.83
C GLY A 31 -12.45 7.00 -10.32
N LYS A 32 -12.79 5.75 -10.66
CA LYS A 32 -13.23 5.34 -11.99
C LYS A 32 -14.76 5.39 -12.17
N SER A 33 -15.49 5.76 -11.13
CA SER A 33 -16.92 6.10 -11.21
C SER A 33 -17.06 7.57 -11.60
N ILE A 34 -18.22 7.94 -12.10
CA ILE A 34 -18.57 9.24 -12.70
C ILE A 34 -18.53 10.41 -11.69
N TYR A 35 -18.06 10.18 -10.45
CA TYR A 35 -18.28 11.02 -9.28
C TYR A 35 -17.02 11.72 -8.72
N GLY A 36 -15.85 11.63 -9.38
CA GLY A 36 -14.66 12.43 -9.06
C GLY A 36 -13.89 12.03 -7.79
N ASN A 37 -12.79 12.74 -7.49
CA ASN A 37 -11.92 12.50 -6.33
C ASN A 37 -12.68 12.70 -5.02
N GLN A 38 -12.73 11.68 -4.17
CA GLN A 38 -13.53 11.68 -2.95
C GLN A 38 -12.67 11.69 -1.68
N SER A 39 -13.23 12.30 -0.64
CA SER A 39 -12.70 12.20 0.71
C SER A 39 -13.08 10.87 1.33
N LEU A 40 -12.10 9.98 1.51
CA LEU A 40 -12.19 8.93 2.51
C LEU A 40 -11.76 9.47 3.86
N VAL A 41 -12.58 9.20 4.88
CA VAL A 41 -12.28 9.48 6.28
C VAL A 41 -12.01 8.15 6.97
N ILE A 42 -10.82 8.03 7.57
CA ILE A 42 -10.42 6.82 8.28
C ILE A 42 -10.26 7.17 9.77
N GLU A 43 -10.95 6.43 10.63
CA GLU A 43 -10.95 6.60 12.07
C GLU A 43 -10.51 5.31 12.78
N ASP A 44 -9.68 5.44 13.81
CA ASP A 44 -9.32 4.34 14.71
C ASP A 44 -10.39 4.19 15.80
N CYS A 45 -11.11 3.07 15.82
CA CYS A 45 -12.16 2.82 16.82
C CYS A 45 -11.71 1.87 17.94
N GLY A 46 -10.43 1.47 17.99
CA GLY A 46 -9.92 0.51 18.95
C GLY A 46 -9.75 -0.88 18.32
N PRO A 47 -10.75 -1.78 18.39
CA PRO A 47 -10.65 -3.14 17.83
C PRO A 47 -10.79 -3.19 16.30
N TYR A 48 -11.25 -2.11 15.66
CA TYR A 48 -11.38 -2.00 14.21
C TYR A 48 -11.08 -0.57 13.75
N TRP A 49 -10.88 -0.41 12.44
CA TRP A 49 -10.86 0.86 11.74
C TRP A 49 -12.22 1.12 11.09
N GLN A 50 -12.71 2.34 11.16
CA GLN A 50 -13.90 2.78 10.44
C GLN A 50 -13.49 3.62 9.23
N ILE A 51 -14.02 3.29 8.06
CA ILE A 51 -13.79 4.02 6.82
C ILE A 51 -15.12 4.60 6.36
N GLY A 52 -15.27 5.91 6.53
CA GLY A 52 -16.39 6.68 6.01
C GLY A 52 -16.13 7.10 4.57
N CYS A 53 -17.10 6.86 3.70
CA CYS A 53 -17.09 7.31 2.31
C CYS A 53 -18.32 8.19 2.03
N ASP A 54 -18.07 9.39 1.53
CA ASP A 54 -19.11 10.40 1.26
C ASP A 54 -19.97 10.08 0.03
N THR A 55 -19.87 8.88 -0.56
CA THR A 55 -20.55 8.49 -1.79
C THR A 55 -21.93 7.88 -1.64
N VAL A 56 -22.58 7.81 -2.81
CA VAL A 56 -23.69 6.93 -3.14
C VAL A 56 -23.30 5.48 -2.82
N THR A 57 -24.16 4.80 -2.09
CA THR A 57 -24.05 3.37 -1.81
C THR A 57 -23.98 2.61 -3.13
N LEU A 58 -22.94 1.79 -3.32
CA LEU A 58 -22.83 0.93 -4.50
C LEU A 58 -23.99 -0.06 -4.51
N THR A 59 -24.95 0.12 -5.41
CA THR A 59 -26.01 -0.85 -5.68
C THR A 59 -25.56 -1.86 -6.73
N ASP A 60 -26.30 -2.95 -6.89
CA ASP A 60 -26.02 -3.93 -7.93
C ASP A 60 -26.03 -3.30 -9.34
N GLU A 61 -26.93 -2.35 -9.59
CA GLU A 61 -27.01 -1.62 -10.86
C GLU A 61 -25.78 -0.74 -11.09
N ASN A 62 -25.25 -0.07 -10.06
CA ASN A 62 -24.05 0.74 -10.18
C ASN A 62 -22.78 -0.13 -10.36
N LEU A 63 -22.75 -1.32 -9.78
CA LEU A 63 -21.64 -2.27 -9.98
C LEU A 63 -21.53 -2.73 -11.44
N GLU A 64 -22.61 -2.68 -12.21
CA GLU A 64 -22.55 -3.04 -13.64
C GLU A 64 -21.75 -2.04 -14.48
N GLN A 65 -21.67 -0.80 -14.02
CA GLN A 65 -20.98 0.29 -14.71
C GLN A 65 -19.50 0.41 -14.29
N VAL A 66 -19.06 -0.41 -13.33
CA VAL A 66 -17.67 -0.38 -12.85
C VAL A 66 -16.75 -0.95 -13.92
N MET A 67 -15.86 -0.09 -14.42
CA MET A 67 -14.78 -0.49 -15.31
C MET A 67 -13.65 -1.17 -14.54
N PRO A 68 -13.00 -2.22 -15.10
CA PRO A 68 -11.82 -2.82 -14.50
C PRO A 68 -10.69 -1.81 -14.22
N PHE A 69 -9.91 -2.07 -13.17
CA PHE A 69 -8.79 -1.22 -12.79
C PHE A 69 -7.65 -1.98 -12.15
N ASP A 70 -6.42 -1.60 -12.48
CA ASP A 70 -5.24 -2.11 -11.80
C ASP A 70 -5.21 -1.61 -10.36
N LEU A 71 -5.01 -2.55 -9.45
CA LEU A 71 -4.74 -2.22 -8.06
C LEU A 71 -3.24 -1.94 -7.85
N LEU A 72 -2.37 -2.67 -8.56
CA LEU A 72 -0.92 -2.68 -8.40
C LEU A 72 -0.21 -2.76 -9.75
N LYS A 73 1.04 -2.27 -9.83
CA LYS A 73 1.90 -2.39 -11.01
C LYS A 73 2.72 -3.69 -10.95
N LEU A 74 2.97 -4.32 -12.09
CA LEU A 74 3.91 -5.44 -12.19
C LEU A 74 5.35 -4.96 -11.96
N LEU A 75 6.08 -5.59 -11.06
CA LEU A 75 7.49 -5.28 -10.81
C LEU A 75 8.36 -6.01 -11.85
N VAL A 76 8.89 -5.28 -12.83
CA VAL A 76 9.72 -5.86 -13.88
C VAL A 76 11.19 -5.52 -13.61
N THR A 77 11.97 -6.56 -13.40
CA THR A 77 13.45 -6.54 -13.48
C THR A 77 13.88 -7.30 -14.73
N GLN A 78 15.14 -7.20 -15.13
CA GLN A 78 15.70 -7.96 -16.25
C GLN A 78 15.37 -9.47 -16.16
N LYS A 79 15.52 -10.06 -14.97
CA LYS A 79 15.20 -11.49 -14.72
C LYS A 79 13.70 -11.80 -14.81
N GLN A 80 12.83 -10.85 -14.47
CA GLN A 80 11.39 -11.05 -14.54
C GLN A 80 10.87 -10.86 -15.96
N ARG A 81 11.49 -9.97 -16.76
CA ARG A 81 11.12 -9.74 -18.16
C ARG A 81 11.21 -11.03 -18.98
N GLU A 82 12.25 -11.83 -18.76
CA GLU A 82 12.42 -13.15 -19.38
C GLU A 82 11.28 -14.13 -19.03
N LYS A 83 10.69 -14.00 -17.83
CA LYS A 83 9.62 -14.90 -17.35
C LYS A 83 8.23 -14.44 -17.74
N LEU A 84 8.01 -13.13 -17.76
CA LEU A 84 6.70 -12.52 -17.95
C LEU A 84 6.38 -12.27 -19.44
N GLY A 85 7.39 -12.20 -20.31
CA GLY A 85 7.22 -11.90 -21.74
C GLY A 85 7.39 -10.40 -22.06
N ALA A 86 7.27 -10.05 -23.34
CA ALA A 86 7.54 -8.71 -23.86
C ALA A 86 6.32 -7.76 -23.81
N ASP A 87 5.10 -8.29 -23.88
CA ASP A 87 3.87 -7.50 -23.95
C ASP A 87 3.21 -7.35 -22.57
N LEU A 88 3.86 -6.56 -21.71
CA LEU A 88 3.35 -6.26 -20.37
C LEU A 88 2.87 -4.81 -20.29
N GLU A 89 1.59 -4.64 -19.99
CA GLU A 89 1.01 -3.35 -19.65
C GLU A 89 1.13 -3.09 -18.13
N HIS A 90 1.04 -1.82 -17.75
CA HIS A 90 1.01 -1.38 -16.33
C HIS A 90 2.20 -1.87 -15.48
N ILE A 91 3.42 -1.72 -16.01
CA ILE A 91 4.66 -2.16 -15.36
C ILE A 91 5.34 -1.04 -14.54
N PHE A 92 6.12 -1.47 -13.55
CA PHE A 92 7.17 -0.69 -12.91
C PHE A 92 8.53 -1.23 -13.37
N ASP A 93 9.19 -0.52 -14.29
CA ASP A 93 10.51 -0.90 -14.78
C ASP A 93 11.59 -0.52 -13.75
N TYR A 94 11.94 -1.50 -12.92
CA TYR A 94 12.83 -1.29 -11.79
C TYR A 94 14.22 -0.84 -12.22
N ASP A 95 14.75 -1.44 -13.28
CA ASP A 95 16.13 -1.18 -13.74
C ASP A 95 16.20 0.22 -14.38
N ALA A 96 15.19 0.62 -15.15
CA ALA A 96 15.08 1.98 -15.68
C ALA A 96 14.95 3.04 -14.57
N GLU A 97 14.15 2.79 -13.53
CA GLU A 97 14.00 3.73 -12.40
C GLU A 97 15.28 3.81 -11.54
N GLN A 98 16.03 2.72 -11.40
CA GLN A 98 17.35 2.77 -10.76
C GLN A 98 18.35 3.61 -11.57
N ALA A 99 18.37 3.45 -12.90
CA ALA A 99 19.20 4.27 -13.77
C ALA A 99 18.80 5.76 -13.69
N ARG A 100 17.49 6.05 -13.70
CA ARG A 100 16.96 7.40 -13.52
C ARG A 100 17.39 8.01 -12.18
N ARG A 101 17.30 7.24 -11.09
CA ARG A 101 17.77 7.67 -9.76
C ARG A 101 19.27 7.96 -9.76
N ALA A 102 20.09 7.15 -10.43
CA ALA A 102 21.54 7.37 -10.51
C ALA A 102 21.84 8.69 -11.24
N THR A 103 21.22 8.91 -12.41
CA THR A 103 21.32 10.16 -13.18
C THR A 103 20.87 11.36 -12.37
N PHE A 104 19.70 11.28 -11.73
CA PHE A 104 19.16 12.33 -10.87
C PHE A 104 20.11 12.69 -9.72
N THR A 105 20.67 11.67 -9.06
CA THR A 105 21.59 11.87 -7.93
C THR A 105 22.90 12.52 -8.39
N ALA A 106 23.43 12.12 -9.55
CA ALA A 106 24.63 12.73 -10.15
C ALA A 106 24.38 14.19 -10.54
N GLN A 107 23.26 14.48 -11.21
CA GLN A 107 22.86 15.84 -11.57
C GLN A 107 22.66 16.74 -10.34
N LYS A 108 22.03 16.21 -9.28
CA LYS A 108 21.84 16.94 -8.03
C LYS A 108 23.15 17.19 -7.28
N ALA A 109 24.15 16.32 -7.42
CA ALA A 109 25.45 16.51 -6.80
C ALA A 109 26.20 17.71 -7.39
N ASP A 110 26.00 18.00 -8.67
CA ASP A 110 26.59 19.14 -9.38
C ASP A 110 25.90 20.49 -9.07
N LEU A 111 24.78 20.48 -8.36
CA LEU A 111 24.09 21.70 -7.98
C LEU A 111 24.82 22.46 -6.85
N PRO A 112 24.74 23.79 -6.84
CA PRO A 112 25.14 24.61 -5.70
C PRO A 112 24.54 24.12 -4.38
N SER A 113 25.27 24.29 -3.27
CA SER A 113 24.85 23.82 -1.93
C SER A 113 23.44 24.27 -1.53
N ARG A 114 23.03 25.48 -1.96
CA ARG A 114 21.70 26.05 -1.70
C ARG A 114 20.53 25.19 -2.18
N TYR A 115 20.67 24.44 -3.28
CA TYR A 115 19.63 23.52 -3.78
C TYR A 115 19.75 22.09 -3.26
N ARG A 116 20.87 21.77 -2.61
CA ARG A 116 21.11 20.43 -2.04
C ARG A 116 20.59 20.31 -0.61
N ALA A 117 20.28 21.43 0.05
CA ALA A 117 19.82 21.43 1.44
C ALA A 117 18.45 20.74 1.58
N PRO A 118 18.20 20.06 2.72
CA PRO A 118 16.90 19.44 2.98
C PRO A 118 15.80 20.51 3.03
N GLY A 119 14.80 20.40 2.16
CA GLY A 119 13.70 21.37 2.06
C GLY A 119 14.04 22.63 1.26
N ALA A 120 15.18 22.66 0.57
CA ALA A 120 15.48 23.72 -0.38
C ALA A 120 14.41 23.77 -1.48
N GLU A 121 13.91 24.97 -1.76
CA GLU A 121 13.07 25.21 -2.91
C GLU A 121 13.95 25.17 -4.17
N MET A 122 13.53 24.38 -5.16
CA MET A 122 14.21 24.25 -6.45
C MET A 122 13.76 25.40 -7.38
N VAL A 123 13.89 26.62 -6.88
CA VAL A 123 13.47 27.85 -7.53
C VAL A 123 14.66 28.80 -7.62
N SER A 124 14.90 29.35 -8.80
CA SER A 124 15.87 30.42 -9.03
C SER A 124 15.21 31.60 -9.71
N SER A 125 15.68 32.80 -9.39
CA SER A 125 15.29 34.04 -10.09
C SER A 125 15.99 34.16 -11.45
N ASP A 126 17.06 33.40 -11.69
CA ASP A 126 17.75 33.31 -12.98
C ASP A 126 17.02 32.29 -13.89
N PRO A 127 16.51 32.72 -15.06
CA PRO A 127 15.82 31.83 -16.00
C PRO A 127 16.67 30.64 -16.48
N VAL A 128 17.99 30.84 -16.66
CA VAL A 128 18.89 29.78 -17.15
C VAL A 128 19.07 28.71 -16.07
N GLU A 129 19.24 29.15 -14.82
CA GLU A 129 19.34 28.25 -13.68
C GLU A 129 18.01 27.54 -13.40
N GLN A 130 16.87 28.24 -13.54
CA GLN A 130 15.55 27.63 -13.38
C GLN A 130 15.29 26.54 -14.42
N GLU A 131 15.65 26.76 -15.68
CA GLU A 131 15.52 25.74 -16.73
C GLU A 131 16.36 24.50 -16.40
N ARG A 132 17.60 24.70 -15.93
CA ARG A 132 18.44 23.60 -15.45
C ARG A 132 17.79 22.84 -14.28
N LEU A 133 17.21 23.54 -13.32
CA LEU A 133 16.50 22.90 -12.18
C LEU A 133 15.29 22.10 -12.64
N ASN A 134 14.51 22.64 -13.60
CA ASN A 134 13.36 21.96 -14.18
C ASN A 134 13.78 20.67 -14.90
N GLN A 135 14.87 20.69 -15.67
CA GLN A 135 15.40 19.49 -16.34
C GLN A 135 15.83 18.41 -15.35
N ILE A 136 16.50 18.80 -14.26
CA ILE A 136 16.88 17.86 -13.19
C ILE A 136 15.63 17.30 -12.52
N MET A 137 14.62 18.13 -12.26
CA MET A 137 13.37 17.69 -11.66
C MET A 137 12.52 16.82 -12.58
N GLY A 138 12.60 17.02 -13.90
CA GLY A 138 12.01 16.13 -14.90
C GLY A 138 12.60 14.72 -14.87
N ASN A 139 13.83 14.57 -14.37
CA ASN A 139 14.48 13.26 -14.18
C ASN A 139 14.26 12.68 -12.77
N GLN A 140 13.34 13.21 -11.96
CA GLN A 140 13.08 12.66 -10.63
C GLN A 140 12.60 11.20 -10.75
N PRO A 141 13.19 10.25 -10.00
CA PRO A 141 12.71 8.87 -10.00
C PRO A 141 11.29 8.77 -9.44
N ASP A 142 10.57 7.73 -9.86
CA ASP A 142 9.24 7.43 -9.34
C ASP A 142 9.28 7.34 -7.80
N PRO A 143 8.36 8.03 -7.09
CA PRO A 143 8.34 8.05 -5.62
C PRO A 143 8.19 6.64 -5.00
N ASP A 144 7.66 5.67 -5.74
CA ASP A 144 7.45 4.30 -5.27
C ASP A 144 8.72 3.43 -5.35
N LEU A 145 9.79 3.92 -6.00
CA LEU A 145 11.06 3.19 -6.16
C LEU A 145 11.62 2.59 -4.85
N PRO A 146 11.63 3.28 -3.70
CA PRO A 146 12.11 2.70 -2.45
C PRO A 146 11.34 1.45 -1.99
N LEU A 147 10.05 1.35 -2.35
CA LEU A 147 9.16 0.27 -1.92
C LEU A 147 9.31 -0.93 -2.83
N PHE A 148 9.35 -0.69 -4.15
CA PHE A 148 9.72 -1.72 -5.11
C PHE A 148 11.13 -2.24 -4.86
N ALA A 149 12.05 -1.39 -4.38
CA ALA A 149 13.37 -1.83 -3.91
C ALA A 149 13.26 -2.76 -2.70
N ALA A 150 12.37 -2.51 -1.74
CA ALA A 150 12.15 -3.40 -0.61
C ALA A 150 11.58 -4.77 -1.04
N ILE A 151 10.60 -4.78 -1.96
CA ILE A 151 10.04 -6.01 -2.56
C ILE A 151 11.16 -6.81 -3.25
N ASN A 152 12.00 -6.14 -4.05
CA ASN A 152 13.10 -6.78 -4.77
C ASN A 152 14.20 -7.30 -3.82
N GLN A 153 14.59 -6.53 -2.80
CA GLN A 153 15.61 -6.90 -1.82
C GLN A 153 15.25 -8.17 -1.03
N MET A 154 13.96 -8.35 -0.72
CA MET A 154 13.48 -9.55 -0.04
C MET A 154 13.28 -10.74 -0.99
N LYS A 155 13.61 -10.60 -2.28
CA LYS A 155 13.51 -11.65 -3.30
C LYS A 155 12.09 -12.22 -3.46
N VAL A 156 11.07 -11.41 -3.17
CA VAL A 156 9.66 -11.79 -3.26
C VAL A 156 8.96 -11.26 -4.52
N ALA A 157 9.70 -10.68 -5.46
CA ALA A 157 9.15 -10.11 -6.70
C ALA A 157 8.32 -11.12 -7.52
N GLY A 158 8.70 -12.40 -7.54
CA GLY A 158 7.93 -13.45 -8.23
C GLY A 158 6.56 -13.68 -7.60
N SER A 159 6.51 -13.86 -6.28
CA SER A 159 5.26 -14.03 -5.53
C SER A 159 4.39 -12.77 -5.57
N TYR A 160 4.99 -11.58 -5.50
CA TYR A 160 4.28 -10.32 -5.68
C TYR A 160 3.64 -10.24 -7.08
N ASN A 161 4.40 -10.49 -8.15
CA ASN A 161 3.87 -10.44 -9.50
C ASN A 161 2.78 -11.49 -9.76
N ASP A 162 2.87 -12.67 -9.15
CA ASP A 162 1.81 -13.69 -9.19
C ASP A 162 0.48 -13.13 -8.67
N LEU A 163 0.49 -12.41 -7.55
CA LEU A 163 -0.71 -11.75 -7.02
C LEU A 163 -1.29 -10.72 -8.02
N VAL A 164 -0.42 -9.89 -8.61
CA VAL A 164 -0.84 -8.88 -9.60
C VAL A 164 -1.42 -9.55 -10.85
N GLN A 165 -0.81 -10.64 -11.34
CA GLN A 165 -1.33 -11.39 -12.48
C GLN A 165 -2.69 -12.03 -12.19
N ARG A 166 -2.89 -12.59 -10.98
CA ARG A 166 -4.20 -13.12 -10.56
C ARG A 166 -5.27 -12.03 -10.58
N TRP A 167 -4.94 -10.81 -10.17
CA TRP A 167 -5.83 -9.65 -10.30
C TRP A 167 -6.19 -9.36 -11.75
N HIS A 168 -5.21 -9.37 -12.67
CA HIS A 168 -5.46 -9.14 -14.10
C HIS A 168 -6.38 -10.22 -14.70
N VAL A 169 -6.24 -11.48 -14.28
CA VAL A 169 -7.14 -12.57 -14.69
C VAL A 169 -8.57 -12.31 -14.21
N LEU A 170 -8.76 -11.81 -12.98
CA LEU A 170 -10.09 -11.41 -12.51
C LEU A 170 -10.67 -10.26 -13.35
N MET A 171 -9.87 -9.23 -13.62
CA MET A 171 -10.29 -8.08 -14.44
C MET A 171 -10.72 -8.46 -15.85
N ALA A 172 -10.07 -9.46 -16.46
CA ALA A 172 -10.42 -9.95 -17.78
C ALA A 172 -11.81 -10.62 -17.82
N ASN A 173 -12.37 -10.99 -16.67
CA ASN A 173 -13.71 -11.57 -16.55
C ASN A 173 -14.63 -10.65 -15.72
N PRO A 174 -15.49 -9.82 -16.36
CA PRO A 174 -16.34 -8.86 -15.67
C PRO A 174 -17.23 -9.46 -14.57
N LEU A 175 -17.71 -10.69 -14.75
CA LEU A 175 -18.56 -11.35 -13.75
C LEU A 175 -17.77 -11.71 -12.49
N LEU A 176 -16.57 -12.26 -12.64
CA LEU A 176 -15.69 -12.56 -11.52
C LEU A 176 -15.21 -11.30 -10.82
N PHE A 177 -14.86 -10.27 -11.58
CA PHE A 177 -14.43 -8.99 -11.05
C PHE A 177 -15.53 -8.34 -10.18
N ARG A 178 -16.77 -8.28 -10.69
CA ARG A 178 -17.91 -7.76 -9.92
C ARG A 178 -18.24 -8.61 -8.70
N GLY A 179 -18.19 -9.94 -8.84
CA GLY A 179 -18.37 -10.86 -7.72
C GLY A 179 -17.36 -10.61 -6.60
N MET A 180 -16.09 -10.40 -6.96
CA MET A 180 -15.04 -10.09 -6.00
C MET A 180 -15.25 -8.73 -5.31
N ILE A 181 -15.65 -7.70 -6.06
CA ILE A 181 -16.00 -6.39 -5.48
C ILE A 181 -17.11 -6.56 -4.44
N ARG A 182 -18.19 -7.28 -4.77
CA ARG A 182 -19.28 -7.55 -3.81
C ARG A 182 -18.78 -8.22 -2.54
N LEU A 183 -17.95 -9.25 -2.67
CA LEU A 183 -17.38 -9.95 -1.52
C LEU A 183 -16.57 -9.02 -0.61
N LEU A 184 -15.72 -8.15 -1.18
CA LEU A 184 -14.94 -7.19 -0.39
C LEU A 184 -15.84 -6.16 0.32
N LEU A 185 -16.86 -5.64 -0.38
CA LEU A 185 -17.81 -4.69 0.20
C LEU A 185 -18.64 -5.32 1.33
N GLN A 186 -19.02 -6.59 1.19
CA GLN A 186 -19.74 -7.35 2.22
C GLN A 186 -18.84 -7.66 3.41
N LEU A 187 -17.62 -8.16 3.16
CA LEU A 187 -16.63 -8.47 4.19
C LEU A 187 -16.41 -7.29 5.13
N PHE A 188 -16.19 -6.10 4.56
CA PHE A 188 -15.92 -4.89 5.32
C PHE A 188 -17.18 -4.07 5.60
N GLY A 189 -18.37 -4.56 5.27
CA GLY A 189 -19.64 -3.85 5.52
C GLY A 189 -20.10 -3.90 6.98
N SER A 190 -19.56 -4.83 7.78
CA SER A 190 -19.91 -5.01 9.19
C SER A 190 -18.73 -5.52 10.00
N THR A 191 -18.80 -5.34 11.32
CA THR A 191 -17.89 -5.95 12.31
C THR A 191 -18.71 -6.91 13.20
N PRO A 192 -18.20 -8.12 13.52
CA PRO A 192 -16.91 -8.65 13.12
C PRO A 192 -16.85 -9.00 11.61
N ASN A 193 -15.69 -8.81 10.98
CA ASN A 193 -15.47 -9.16 9.58
C ASN A 193 -15.49 -10.69 9.41
N PRO A 194 -16.40 -11.27 8.60
CA PRO A 194 -16.54 -12.71 8.41
C PRO A 194 -15.46 -13.26 7.45
N LEU A 195 -14.19 -13.24 7.89
CA LEU A 195 -13.03 -13.60 7.06
C LEU A 195 -13.14 -15.03 6.51
N GLU A 196 -13.37 -16.02 7.36
CA GLU A 196 -13.41 -17.43 6.95
C GLU A 196 -14.54 -17.72 5.94
N GLU A 197 -15.73 -17.19 6.18
CA GLU A 197 -16.86 -17.31 5.25
C GLU A 197 -16.55 -16.63 3.92
N THR A 198 -15.93 -15.45 3.95
CA THR A 198 -15.55 -14.72 2.75
C THR A 198 -14.50 -15.48 1.94
N GLU A 199 -13.53 -16.12 2.59
CA GLU A 199 -12.54 -16.96 1.92
C GLU A 199 -13.19 -18.16 1.22
N GLN A 200 -14.17 -18.81 1.86
CA GLN A 200 -14.92 -19.90 1.25
C GLN A 200 -15.75 -19.43 0.05
N GLN A 201 -16.44 -18.28 0.18
CA GLN A 201 -17.21 -17.69 -0.92
C GLN A 201 -16.31 -17.25 -2.08
N PHE A 202 -15.14 -16.69 -1.78
CA PHE A 202 -14.15 -16.32 -2.79
C PHE A 202 -13.58 -17.55 -3.51
N ALA A 203 -13.23 -18.61 -2.78
CA ALA A 203 -12.79 -19.87 -3.36
C ALA A 203 -13.86 -20.48 -4.28
N ALA A 204 -15.14 -20.41 -3.87
CA ALA A 204 -16.26 -20.84 -4.71
C ALA A 204 -16.41 -19.98 -5.97
N LEU A 205 -16.26 -18.65 -5.85
CA LEU A 205 -16.36 -17.70 -6.96
C LEU A 205 -15.33 -17.99 -8.04
N ILE A 206 -14.07 -18.23 -7.67
CA ILE A 206 -12.98 -18.45 -8.64
C ILE A 206 -12.84 -19.92 -9.08
N LYS A 207 -13.63 -20.85 -8.53
CA LYS A 207 -13.50 -22.30 -8.77
C LYS A 207 -13.61 -22.68 -10.25
N SER A 208 -14.41 -21.93 -11.02
CA SER A 208 -14.59 -22.15 -12.46
C SER A 208 -13.46 -21.57 -13.31
N GLN A 209 -12.62 -20.70 -12.75
CA GLN A 209 -11.55 -20.02 -13.46
C GLN A 209 -10.27 -20.85 -13.43
N LYS A 210 -9.87 -21.38 -14.59
CA LYS A 210 -8.59 -22.10 -14.72
C LYS A 210 -7.42 -21.18 -14.40
N GLY A 211 -6.46 -21.70 -13.64
CA GLY A 211 -5.21 -21.00 -13.31
C GLY A 211 -5.28 -20.09 -12.07
N LEU A 212 -6.44 -19.94 -11.44
CA LEU A 212 -6.55 -19.24 -10.16
C LEU A 212 -6.64 -20.23 -9.00
N LYS A 213 -5.84 -19.98 -7.97
CA LYS A 213 -5.93 -20.64 -6.66
C LYS A 213 -6.39 -19.61 -5.63
N PRO A 214 -7.21 -19.98 -4.63
CA PRO A 214 -7.69 -19.06 -3.59
C PRO A 214 -6.61 -18.66 -2.58
N ASP A 215 -5.58 -19.49 -2.47
CA ASP A 215 -4.49 -19.35 -1.53
C ASP A 215 -3.20 -18.84 -2.20
N ALA A 216 -2.41 -18.09 -1.43
CA ALA A 216 -1.03 -17.77 -1.72
C ALA A 216 -0.23 -17.75 -0.42
N THR A 217 1.08 -18.00 -0.55
CA THR A 217 1.99 -17.90 0.59
C THR A 217 2.09 -16.47 1.07
N LEU A 218 1.79 -16.26 2.35
CA LEU A 218 1.84 -14.96 3.01
C LEU A 218 3.29 -14.49 3.12
N LEU A 219 3.55 -13.27 2.64
CA LEU A 219 4.88 -12.71 2.54
C LEU A 219 5.19 -11.85 3.77
N GLN A 220 6.38 -12.02 4.31
CA GLN A 220 6.81 -11.32 5.54
C GLN A 220 6.84 -9.79 5.40
N ILE A 221 6.99 -9.28 4.17
CA ILE A 221 7.01 -7.84 3.88
C ILE A 221 5.75 -7.13 4.37
N VAL A 222 4.59 -7.76 4.17
CA VAL A 222 3.30 -7.22 4.60
C VAL A 222 2.72 -7.99 5.80
N ASN A 223 3.37 -9.08 6.22
CA ASN A 223 3.03 -9.86 7.41
C ASN A 223 4.26 -10.08 8.31
N PRO A 224 4.75 -9.05 9.04
CA PRO A 224 6.00 -9.15 9.77
C PRO A 224 6.00 -10.18 10.90
N THR A 225 4.83 -10.57 11.43
CA THR A 225 4.69 -11.60 12.47
C THR A 225 4.53 -13.00 11.91
N THR A 226 4.21 -13.12 10.62
CA THR A 226 3.96 -14.40 9.96
C THR A 226 5.29 -14.89 9.36
N GLY A 227 6.19 -15.36 10.21
CA GLY A 227 7.38 -16.08 9.77
C GLY A 227 8.59 -15.97 10.71
N LYS A 228 9.18 -17.14 10.99
CA LYS A 228 10.37 -17.41 11.83
C LYS A 228 10.20 -17.08 13.31
N GLY A 229 9.32 -17.85 13.92
CA GLY A 229 9.12 -17.91 15.37
C GLY A 229 7.78 -18.56 15.67
N ILE A 230 7.50 -19.71 15.07
CA ILE A 230 6.35 -20.52 15.51
C ILE A 230 6.61 -20.79 16.98
N ASN A 231 5.79 -20.18 17.83
CA ASN A 231 5.72 -20.38 19.26
C ASN A 231 5.24 -21.83 19.52
N ARG A 232 6.03 -22.83 19.13
CA ARG A 232 5.83 -24.21 19.57
C ARG A 232 6.51 -24.34 20.92
N THR A 233 5.81 -24.93 21.88
CA THR A 233 6.30 -25.23 23.23
C THR A 233 7.51 -26.14 23.26
N LYS A 234 7.93 -26.72 22.11
CA LYS A 234 9.12 -27.56 21.99
C LYS A 234 9.77 -27.43 20.61
N ALA A 235 11.10 -27.29 20.61
CA ALA A 235 11.95 -27.09 19.45
C ALA A 235 12.28 -28.41 18.74
N ASP A 236 11.28 -29.18 18.32
CA ASP A 236 11.48 -30.40 17.54
C ASP A 236 11.18 -30.12 16.06
N SER A 237 12.25 -29.99 15.28
CA SER A 237 12.31 -29.81 13.82
C SER A 237 11.84 -28.46 13.26
N LEU A 238 12.75 -27.82 12.52
CA LEU A 238 12.61 -26.49 11.93
C LEU A 238 11.97 -26.60 10.53
N ALA A 239 10.72 -27.05 10.46
CA ALA A 239 9.95 -27.06 9.21
C ALA A 239 9.48 -25.63 8.90
N LEU A 240 10.28 -24.91 8.11
CA LEU A 240 10.04 -23.56 7.55
C LEU A 240 8.93 -23.55 6.48
N GLY A 241 7.78 -24.14 6.77
CA GLY A 241 6.62 -24.00 5.87
C GLY A 241 6.19 -22.53 5.81
N GLY A 242 5.97 -22.01 4.61
CA GLY A 242 5.24 -20.76 4.45
C GLY A 242 3.84 -20.89 5.05
N VAL A 243 3.30 -19.81 5.60
CA VAL A 243 1.89 -19.78 5.99
C VAL A 243 1.11 -19.36 4.76
N ASP A 244 0.18 -20.19 4.32
CA ASP A 244 -0.72 -19.84 3.21
C ASP A 244 -1.95 -19.10 3.75
N GLY A 245 -2.52 -18.23 2.92
CA GLY A 245 -3.76 -17.52 3.22
C GLY A 245 -4.40 -16.97 1.96
N CYS A 246 -5.56 -16.32 2.11
CA CYS A 246 -6.28 -15.77 0.96
C CYS A 246 -5.44 -14.71 0.23
N TRP A 247 -5.15 -14.97 -1.06
CA TRP A 247 -4.26 -14.12 -1.85
C TRP A 247 -4.85 -12.72 -2.07
N LEU A 248 -6.18 -12.59 -2.05
CA LEU A 248 -6.87 -11.31 -2.20
C LEU A 248 -6.56 -10.36 -1.04
N PHE A 249 -6.52 -10.86 0.19
CA PHE A 249 -6.16 -10.06 1.35
C PHE A 249 -4.68 -9.67 1.33
N GLU A 250 -3.83 -10.57 0.84
CA GLU A 250 -2.41 -10.28 0.65
C GLU A 250 -2.19 -9.19 -0.39
N LEU A 251 -2.92 -9.25 -1.52
CA LEU A 251 -2.92 -8.21 -2.55
C LEU A 251 -3.34 -6.85 -1.99
N LEU A 252 -4.42 -6.80 -1.18
CA LEU A 252 -4.85 -5.57 -0.53
C LEU A 252 -3.76 -5.03 0.41
N LYS A 253 -3.10 -5.87 1.21
CA LYS A 253 -1.98 -5.39 2.05
C LYS A 253 -0.83 -4.81 1.22
N PHE A 254 -0.53 -5.39 0.05
CA PHE A 254 0.44 -4.79 -0.87
C PHE A 254 -0.04 -3.46 -1.45
N ALA A 255 -1.32 -3.32 -1.77
CA ALA A 255 -1.90 -2.05 -2.16
C ALA A 255 -1.76 -1.00 -1.06
N GLY A 256 -2.03 -1.37 0.20
CA GLY A 256 -1.79 -0.50 1.35
C GLY A 256 -0.31 -0.15 1.53
N PHE A 257 0.58 -1.12 1.35
CA PHE A 257 2.03 -0.93 1.41
C PHE A 257 2.52 0.02 0.31
N LEU A 258 1.92 -0.03 -0.88
CA LEU A 258 2.21 0.79 -2.06
C LEU A 258 1.34 2.06 -2.19
N HIS A 259 0.54 2.41 -1.18
CA HIS A 259 -0.21 3.66 -1.18
C HIS A 259 0.04 4.53 0.06
N TRP A 260 0.35 3.93 1.21
CA TRP A 260 0.45 4.65 2.49
C TRP A 260 1.67 5.59 2.63
N HIS A 261 2.65 5.50 1.72
CA HIS A 261 3.81 6.42 1.69
C HIS A 261 3.50 7.76 1.02
N CYS A 262 2.33 7.91 0.38
CA CYS A 262 1.85 9.19 -0.15
C CYS A 262 1.17 9.99 0.98
N PRO A 263 1.81 11.04 1.55
CA PRO A 263 1.32 11.71 2.75
C PRO A 263 0.00 12.47 2.56
N ASN A 264 -0.45 12.63 1.31
CA ASN A 264 -1.66 13.38 0.95
C ASN A 264 -2.82 12.48 0.52
N ALA A 265 -2.64 11.15 0.51
CA ALA A 265 -3.63 10.23 -0.06
C ALA A 265 -4.91 10.10 0.80
N PHE A 266 -4.79 10.26 2.12
CA PHE A 266 -5.93 10.12 3.04
C PHE A 266 -5.98 11.24 4.06
N ARG A 267 -7.21 11.66 4.39
CA ARG A 267 -7.47 12.44 5.58
C ARG A 267 -7.69 11.49 6.76
N ILE A 268 -6.60 11.12 7.41
CA ILE A 268 -6.66 10.28 8.62
C ILE A 268 -7.05 11.19 9.78
N VAL A 269 -8.25 10.96 10.34
CA VAL A 269 -8.68 11.62 11.57
C VAL A 269 -8.35 10.68 12.71
N MET A 270 -7.22 10.92 13.38
CA MET A 270 -6.92 10.18 14.59
C MET A 270 -7.77 10.76 15.74
N THR A 271 -8.85 10.07 16.08
CA THR A 271 -9.57 10.31 17.34
C THR A 271 -8.71 9.80 18.48
N VAL A 272 -7.80 10.63 18.96
CA VAL A 272 -7.03 10.35 20.17
C VAL A 272 -8.02 10.32 21.33
N ARG A 273 -8.44 9.13 21.76
CA ARG A 273 -9.06 8.96 23.09
C ARG A 273 -8.03 9.44 24.11
N ARG A 274 -8.21 10.67 24.59
CA ARG A 274 -7.49 11.19 25.75
C ARG A 274 -7.83 10.29 26.93
N MET A 275 -6.94 9.35 27.24
CA MET A 275 -6.88 8.79 28.58
C MET A 275 -6.26 9.89 29.45
N CYS A 276 -7.12 10.65 30.13
CA CYS A 276 -6.69 11.61 31.14
C CYS A 276 -6.10 10.85 32.34
N CYS A 277 -4.82 10.46 32.25
CA CYS A 277 -4.03 10.28 33.46
C CYS A 277 -3.56 11.67 33.91
N GLY A 278 -3.89 12.02 35.16
CA GLY A 278 -3.52 13.29 35.76
C GLY A 278 -2.02 13.59 35.64
N ARG A 279 -1.75 14.85 35.31
CA ARG A 279 -0.44 15.55 35.32
C ARG A 279 0.70 14.84 34.57
N GLY A 280 0.92 15.32 33.35
CA GLY A 280 2.18 15.15 32.62
C GLY A 280 2.24 13.88 31.79
N CYS A 281 1.52 13.84 30.66
CA CYS A 281 1.55 12.68 29.76
C CYS A 281 1.80 13.12 28.31
N CYS A 282 3.01 12.89 27.81
CA CYS A 282 3.32 12.83 26.39
C CYS A 282 3.36 11.35 25.98
N THR A 283 2.42 10.88 25.18
CA THR A 283 2.47 9.53 24.60
C THR A 283 2.79 9.58 23.11
N MET A 284 4.04 9.20 22.79
CA MET A 284 4.54 8.78 21.48
C MET A 284 4.50 7.24 21.38
N SER A 285 3.42 6.60 20.95
CA SER A 285 3.44 5.15 20.72
C SER A 285 3.36 4.74 19.24
N ILE A 286 2.50 5.37 18.44
CA ILE A 286 2.24 4.87 17.07
C ILE A 286 3.35 5.26 16.07
N CYS A 287 3.84 6.51 16.11
CA CYS A 287 4.99 6.90 15.28
C CYS A 287 6.27 6.13 15.64
N LYS A 288 6.46 5.72 16.90
CA LYS A 288 7.64 4.94 17.32
C LYS A 288 7.57 3.48 16.88
N GLY A 289 6.39 2.86 16.83
CA GLY A 289 6.24 1.50 16.31
C GLY A 289 6.55 1.42 14.81
N LEU A 290 6.03 2.37 14.02
CA LEU A 290 6.19 2.36 12.56
C LEU A 290 7.56 2.91 12.10
N CYS A 291 8.04 4.03 12.66
CA CYS A 291 9.40 4.52 12.37
C CYS A 291 10.49 3.64 12.99
N GLY A 292 10.22 2.94 14.10
CA GLY A 292 11.19 2.05 14.74
C GLY A 292 11.44 0.77 13.95
N THR A 293 10.45 0.30 13.20
CA THR A 293 10.54 -0.90 12.35
C THR A 293 11.17 -0.56 10.99
N PHE A 294 10.78 0.56 10.37
CA PHE A 294 11.42 1.05 9.13
C PHE A 294 12.83 1.62 9.35
N GLY A 295 13.08 2.28 10.49
CA GLY A 295 14.38 2.88 10.83
C GLY A 295 15.50 1.86 11.08
N ARG A 296 15.16 0.59 11.34
CA ARG A 296 16.15 -0.51 11.42
C ARG A 296 16.42 -1.16 10.06
N PHE A 297 15.49 -1.09 9.12
CA PHE A 297 15.67 -1.61 7.75
C PHE A 297 16.49 -0.66 6.87
N CYS A 298 16.37 0.66 7.07
CA CYS A 298 17.20 1.66 6.41
C CYS A 298 18.40 2.07 7.28
N GLY A 299 19.46 1.25 7.24
CA GLY A 299 20.78 1.67 7.73
C GLY A 299 21.18 3.03 7.12
N ARG A 300 21.46 4.01 7.99
CA ARG A 300 22.05 5.35 7.73
C ARG A 300 21.17 6.51 7.20
N HIS A 301 19.86 6.56 7.43
CA HIS A 301 19.12 7.83 7.24
C HIS A 301 18.19 8.20 8.40
N ARG A 302 18.77 8.75 9.48
CA ARG A 302 18.03 9.40 10.60
C ARG A 302 17.24 10.68 10.21
N ARG A 303 17.22 11.09 8.93
CA ARG A 303 16.70 12.42 8.51
C ARG A 303 15.26 12.44 7.98
N LEU A 304 14.65 11.31 7.64
CA LEU A 304 13.28 11.26 7.10
C LEU A 304 12.20 11.44 8.19
N SER A 305 12.48 11.03 9.43
CA SER A 305 11.54 11.15 10.56
C SER A 305 11.23 12.60 10.96
N TRP A 306 12.11 13.55 10.66
CA TRP A 306 11.94 14.96 11.06
C TRP A 306 11.09 15.79 10.07
N MET A 307 11.03 15.40 8.80
CA MET A 307 10.34 16.18 7.76
C MET A 307 8.81 16.01 7.78
N CYS A 308 8.30 14.82 8.11
CA CYS A 308 6.85 14.64 8.31
C CYS A 308 6.30 15.47 9.48
N TRP A 309 7.15 15.81 10.46
CA TRP A 309 6.70 16.41 11.72
C TRP A 309 6.35 17.90 11.61
N ARG A 310 7.01 18.66 10.73
CA ARG A 310 6.78 20.12 10.62
C ARG A 310 5.61 20.53 9.71
N ARG A 311 5.26 19.75 8.69
CA ARG A 311 4.12 20.10 7.81
C ARG A 311 2.75 19.95 8.48
N CYS A 312 2.62 19.13 9.53
CA CYS A 312 1.37 18.99 10.29
C CYS A 312 1.14 20.11 11.32
N ILE A 313 2.18 20.83 11.75
CA ILE A 313 2.08 21.79 12.88
C ILE A 313 1.83 23.24 12.41
N TRP A 314 2.04 23.55 11.13
CA TRP A 314 2.06 24.95 10.65
C TRP A 314 0.81 25.45 9.88
N ARG A 315 -0.35 24.80 10.03
CA ARG A 315 -1.63 25.30 9.47
C ARG A 315 -2.73 25.60 10.51
N ARG A 316 -2.34 25.87 11.76
CA ARG A 316 -3.21 26.53 12.76
C ARG A 316 -2.36 27.36 13.72
N CYS A 317 -2.06 28.59 13.30
CA CYS A 317 -2.06 29.81 14.09
C CYS A 317 -2.52 30.92 13.14
#